data_AF-A0A7W6HH76-F1
#
_entry.id   AF-A0A7W6HH76-F1
#
_cell.length_a   1.000
_cell.length_b   1.000
_cell.length_c   1.000
_cell.angle_alpha   90.00
_cell.angle_beta   90.00
_cell.angle_gamma   90.00
#
_symmetry.space_group_name_H-M   'P 1'
#
loop_
_entity.id
_entity.type
_entity.pdbx_description
1 polymer ?
#
loop_
_entity_poly.entity_id
_entity_poly.type
_entity_poly.pdbx_seq_one_letter_code
_entity_poly.pdbx_strand_id
1 'polypeptide(L)' 'MSTRFRIAMLLYGMINAVIFGFGIILVLSFPEISEAWPYIIPVVVVASFIIAAPIAWMIAPRLRARYWRDR' A
#
# COMPACT_ATOMS: atom_id res chain seq x y z
N MET A 1 12.67 -1.95 18.32
CA MET A 1 11.96 -2.13 17.02
C MET A 1 11.91 -3.60 16.65
N SER A 2 10.72 -4.20 16.59
CA SER A 2 10.55 -5.60 16.17
C SER A 2 10.95 -5.79 14.70
N THR A 3 11.58 -6.91 14.35
CA THR A 3 11.87 -7.27 12.93
C THR A 3 10.63 -7.21 12.05
N ARG A 4 9.43 -7.45 12.62
CA ARG A 4 8.15 -7.30 11.89
C ARG A 4 7.92 -5.85 11.48
N PHE A 5 8.13 -4.93 12.41
CA PHE A 5 7.92 -3.51 12.18
C PHE A 5 8.88 -2.99 11.11
N ARG A 6 10.16 -3.41 11.13
CA ARG A 6 11.13 -3.06 10.09
C ARG A 6 10.70 -3.52 8.70
N ILE A 7 10.30 -4.79 8.57
CA ILE A 7 9.81 -5.34 7.30
C ILE A 7 8.54 -4.61 6.85
N ALA A 8 7.58 -4.40 7.76
CA ALA A 8 6.34 -3.67 7.46
C ALA A 8 6.62 -2.23 6.99
N MET A 9 7.53 -1.52 7.63
CA MET A 9 7.92 -0.15 7.25
C MET A 9 8.57 -0.10 5.87
N LEU A 10 9.42 -1.07 5.53
CA LEU A 10 10.00 -1.18 4.18
C LEU A 10 8.94 -1.46 3.11
N LEU A 11 8.00 -2.37 3.40
CA LEU A 11 6.92 -2.72 2.48
C LEU A 11 5.88 -1.61 2.31
N TYR A 12 5.66 -0.80 3.36
CA TYR A 12 4.63 0.22 3.39
C TYR A 12 4.71 1.17 2.19
N GLY A 13 5.92 1.68 1.88
CA GLY A 13 6.12 2.57 0.75
C GLY A 13 5.75 1.93 -0.59
N MET A 14 6.20 0.69 -0.82
CA MET A 14 5.90 -0.04 -2.05
C MET A 14 4.40 -0.33 -2.19
N ILE A 15 3.76 -0.80 -1.11
CA ILE A 15 2.33 -1.12 -1.10
C ILE A 15 1.50 0.15 -1.31
N ASN A 16 1.86 1.24 -0.64
CA ASN A 16 1.20 2.53 -0.82
C ASN A 16 1.27 3.01 -2.27
N ALA A 17 2.44 2.94 -2.90
CA ALA A 17 2.61 3.34 -4.30
C ALA A 17 1.76 2.50 -5.26
N VAL A 18 1.68 1.18 -5.05
CA VAL A 18 0.86 0.29 -5.88
C VAL A 18 -0.64 0.60 -5.72
N ILE A 19 -1.13 0.78 -4.50
CA ILE A 19 -2.54 1.10 -4.23
C ILE A 19 -2.90 2.47 -4.81
N PHE A 20 -2.02 3.46 -4.63
CA PHE A 20 -2.21 4.78 -5.19
C PHE A 20 -2.26 4.73 -6.72
N GLY A 21 -1.29 4.07 -7.36
CA GLY A 21 -1.27 3.92 -8.82
C GLY A 21 -2.52 3.23 -9.35
N PHE A 22 -2.97 2.16 -8.71
CA PHE A 22 -4.22 1.49 -9.05
C PHE A 22 -5.43 2.42 -8.91
N GLY A 23 -5.51 3.18 -7.81
CA GLY A 23 -6.58 4.15 -7.60
C GLY A 23 -6.61 5.25 -8.67
N ILE A 24 -5.46 5.79 -9.06
CA ILE A 24 -5.37 6.77 -10.14
C ILE A 24 -5.80 6.18 -11.48
N ILE A 25 -5.40 4.95 -11.80
CA ILE A 25 -5.84 4.27 -13.03
C ILE A 25 -7.36 4.18 -13.04
N LEU A 26 -8.00 3.80 -11.93
CA LEU A 26 -9.46 3.76 -11.84
C LEU A 26 -10.08 5.14 -12.06
N VAL A 27 -9.61 6.18 -11.36
CA VAL A 27 -10.15 7.55 -11.50
C VAL A 27 -10.08 8.05 -12.94
N LEU A 28 -8.99 7.77 -13.64
CA LEU A 28 -8.77 8.24 -15.01
C LEU A 28 -9.44 7.35 -16.07
N SER A 29 -9.77 6.11 -15.74
CA SER A 29 -10.42 5.18 -16.69
C SER A 29 -11.93 5.41 -16.82
N PHE A 30 -12.57 6.01 -15.80
CA PHE A 30 -14.02 6.23 -15.78
C PHE A 30 -14.35 7.74 -15.91
N PRO A 31 -14.97 8.18 -17.02
CA PRO A 31 -15.29 9.58 -17.25
C PRO A 31 -16.13 10.22 -16.14
N GLU A 32 -17.11 9.49 -15.62
CA GLU A 32 -18.02 9.90 -14.54
C GLU A 32 -17.28 10.26 -13.23
N ILE A 33 -16.17 9.56 -12.96
CA ILE A 33 -15.34 9.79 -11.77
C ILE A 33 -14.33 10.91 -12.04
N SER A 34 -13.86 11.01 -13.28
CA SER A 34 -12.87 11.99 -13.69
C SER A 34 -13.35 13.44 -13.55
N GLU A 35 -14.65 13.72 -13.70
CA GLU A 35 -15.19 15.08 -13.53
C GLU A 35 -14.97 15.63 -12.12
N ALA A 36 -14.96 14.75 -11.11
CA ALA A 36 -14.71 15.07 -9.71
C ALA A 36 -13.25 14.86 -9.29
N TRP A 37 -12.30 14.77 -10.24
CA TRP A 37 -10.88 14.53 -9.94
C TRP A 37 -10.27 15.40 -8.83
N PRO A 38 -10.62 16.70 -8.66
CA PRO A 38 -10.02 17.52 -7.60
C PRO A 38 -10.37 17.03 -6.20
N TYR A 39 -11.50 16.36 -6.04
CA TYR A 39 -11.96 15.81 -4.76
C TYR A 39 -11.57 14.34 -4.61
N ILE A 40 -11.64 13.56 -5.70
CA ILE A 40 -11.40 12.12 -5.64
C ILE A 40 -9.92 11.78 -5.48
N ILE A 41 -9.00 12.51 -6.12
CA ILE A 41 -7.56 12.21 -6.00
C ILE A 41 -7.07 12.35 -4.53
N PRO A 42 -7.38 13.43 -3.79
CA PRO A 42 -7.06 13.50 -2.36
C PRO A 42 -7.64 12.34 -1.54
N VAL A 43 -8.87 11.90 -1.86
CA VAL A 43 -9.49 10.74 -1.21
C VAL A 43 -8.69 9.46 -1.50
N VAL A 44 -8.27 9.24 -2.75
CA VAL A 44 -7.41 8.11 -3.14
C VAL A 44 -6.08 8.14 -2.40
N VAL A 45 -5.47 9.31 -2.25
CA VAL A 45 -4.21 9.47 -1.50
C VAL A 45 -4.38 9.05 -0.04
N VAL A 46 -5.39 9.60 0.65
CA VAL A 46 -5.67 9.28 2.05
C VAL A 46 -6.01 7.80 2.22
N ALA A 47 -6.88 7.27 1.35
CA ALA A 47 -7.22 5.85 1.34
C ALA A 47 -5.98 4.96 1.14
N SER A 48 -5.07 5.34 0.24
CA SER A 48 -3.84 4.59 -0.02
C SER A 48 -2.93 4.52 1.20
N PHE A 49 -2.81 5.61 1.97
CA PHE A 49 -2.05 5.59 3.23
C PHE A 49 -2.71 4.71 4.28
N ILE A 50 -4.03 4.82 4.43
CA ILE A 50 -4.79 4.04 5.42
C ILE A 50 -4.74 2.54 5.10
N ILE A 51 -4.92 2.16 3.83
CA ILE A 51 -4.99 0.76 3.39
C ILE A 51 -3.59 0.12 3.33
N ALA A 52 -2.55 0.88 2.99
CA ALA A 52 -1.20 0.34 2.93
C ALA A 52 -0.68 -0.16 4.28
N ALA A 53 -1.03 0.51 5.39
CA ALA A 53 -0.57 0.13 6.74
C ALA A 53 -1.00 -1.28 7.17
N PRO A 54 -2.30 -1.66 7.16
CA PRO A 54 -2.73 -3.00 7.52
C PRO A 54 -2.20 -4.07 6.55
N ILE A 55 -2.15 -3.78 5.25
CA ILE A 55 -1.61 -4.73 4.25
C ILE A 55 -0.14 -5.01 4.51
N ALA A 56 0.68 -3.98 4.72
CA ALA A 56 2.10 -4.12 5.05
C ALA A 56 2.32 -4.95 6.33
N TRP A 57 1.48 -4.74 7.35
CA TRP A 57 1.56 -5.44 8.62
C TRP A 57 1.17 -6.93 8.55
N MET A 58 0.24 -7.27 7.64
CA MET A 58 -0.19 -8.64 7.34
C MET A 58 0.84 -9.41 6.51
N ILE A 59 1.54 -8.73 5.59
CA ILE A 59 2.56 -9.36 4.73
C ILE A 59 3.90 -9.54 5.48
N ALA A 60 4.27 -8.58 6.34
CA ALA A 60 5.52 -8.62 7.10
C ALA A 60 5.87 -9.94 7.82
N PRO A 61 4.95 -10.67 8.50
CA PRO A 61 5.28 -11.95 9.12
C PRO A 61 5.59 -13.05 8.10
N ARG A 62 5.01 -13.00 6.90
CA ARG A 62 5.22 -14.00 5.83
C ARG A 62 6.60 -13.87 5.19
N LEU A 63 7.15 -12.66 5.13
CA LEU A 63 8.49 -12.37 4.59
C LEU A 63 9.62 -12.54 5.61
N ARG A 64 9.30 -12.91 6.85
CA ARG A 64 10.34 -13.30 7.79
C ARG A 64 10.98 -14.58 7.26
N ALA A 65 12.30 -14.53 7.07
CA ALA A 65 13.09 -15.70 6.72
C ALA A 65 13.13 -16.67 7.92
N ARG A 66 12.02 -17.39 8.16
CA ARG A 66 11.90 -18.43 9.18
C ARG A 66 12.80 -19.63 8.86
N TYR A 67 13.19 -19.78 7.60
CA TYR A 67 13.95 -20.90 7.05
C TYR A 67 15.44 -20.63 6.81
N TRP A 68 15.97 -19.43 7.11
CA TRP A 68 17.40 -19.15 6.94
C TRP A 68 18.25 -19.56 8.16
N ARG A 69 17.83 -20.64 8.83
CA ARG A 69 18.67 -21.40 9.75
C ARG A 69 18.94 -22.75 9.10
N ASP A 70 19.80 -22.74 8.11
CA ASP A 70 20.50 -23.96 7.73
C ASP A 70 21.95 -23.61 7.38
N ARG A 71 22.82 -24.11 8.27
CA ARG A 71 24.29 -24.27 8.19
C ARG A 71 25.13 -23.04 8.52
#